data_AF-A0A0G0M315-F1
#
_entry.id   AF-A0A0G0M315-F1
#
_cell.length_a   1.000
_cell.length_b   1.000
_cell.length_c   1.000
_cell.angle_alpha   90.00
_cell.angle_beta   90.00
_cell.angle_gamma   90.00
#
_symmetry.space_group_name_H-M   'P 1'
#
loop_
_entity.id
_entity.type
_entity.pdbx_description
1 polymer ?
#
loop_
_entity_poly.entity_id
_entity_poly.type
_entity_poly.pdbx_seq_one_letter_code
_entity_poly.pdbx_strand_id
1 'polypeptide(L)'
;MLFPSPAFAATIYPGNAPVNVSARVGEFVVNISGLASPYASIALYSEGQFLRSTVADGGGYFYISQISVKSGFSSFCLQAVDFKRIGESEACLEFEPVLASRDFKDIFLPPTIGLFRKQINAGQEALIFGYTMPGAKVDIKIRDGKTFKVTADESGYYQYRYKNVPKGSYYLSSTSEFEKKKSLPPKREVKLEALSIPARVALTTQGFLEKIWELLTTTIYGFLLVMLLLLIIIIILILILKPAWSKIIFDKLKKRKVMHHDWLLEFVATNSS
;
A
#
# COMPACT_ATOMS: atom_id res chain seq x y z
N MET A 1 -51.92 -50.14 54.16
CA MET A 1 -51.78 -49.48 52.85
C MET A 1 -51.57 -47.98 53.10
N LEU A 2 -50.36 -47.48 52.91
CA LEU A 2 -50.02 -46.06 53.02
C LEU A 2 -49.39 -45.65 51.68
N PHE A 3 -50.06 -44.74 50.97
CA PHE A 3 -49.58 -44.18 49.71
C PHE A 3 -48.43 -43.18 49.98
N PRO A 4 -47.41 -43.08 49.12
CA PRO A 4 -46.39 -42.06 49.27
C PRO A 4 -46.95 -40.68 48.89
N SER A 5 -46.67 -39.67 49.71
CA SER A 5 -46.98 -38.26 49.39
C SER A 5 -46.22 -37.80 48.15
N PRO A 6 -46.84 -36.99 47.27
CA PRO A 6 -46.14 -36.44 46.11
C PRO A 6 -45.11 -35.38 46.57
N ALA A 7 -43.91 -35.45 45.99
CA ALA A 7 -42.88 -34.44 46.15
C ALA A 7 -43.36 -33.12 45.54
N PHE A 8 -43.31 -32.04 46.32
CA PHE A 8 -43.53 -30.69 45.81
C PHE A 8 -42.33 -30.28 44.95
N ALA A 9 -42.55 -30.05 43.66
CA ALA A 9 -41.56 -29.42 42.80
C ALA A 9 -41.38 -27.96 43.23
N ALA A 10 -40.15 -27.58 43.58
CA ALA A 10 -39.81 -26.19 43.87
C ALA A 10 -40.01 -25.35 42.61
N THR A 11 -40.89 -24.35 42.69
CA THR A 11 -41.04 -23.35 41.62
C THR A 11 -39.82 -22.44 41.64
N ILE A 12 -38.96 -22.56 40.62
CA ILE A 12 -37.84 -21.63 40.43
C ILE A 12 -38.40 -20.39 39.72
N TYR A 13 -38.51 -19.29 40.45
CA TYR A 13 -38.80 -18.00 39.84
C TYR A 13 -37.56 -17.50 39.09
N PRO A 14 -37.66 -17.10 37.82
CA PRO A 14 -36.55 -16.43 37.15
C PRO A 14 -36.23 -15.15 37.93
N GLY A 15 -35.03 -15.06 38.48
CA GLY A 15 -34.57 -13.89 39.21
C GLY A 15 -34.49 -12.69 38.28
N ASN A 16 -35.52 -11.86 38.27
CA ASN A 16 -35.60 -10.60 37.53
C ASN A 16 -34.87 -9.45 38.26
N ALA A 17 -33.75 -9.75 38.91
CA ALA A 17 -32.93 -8.73 39.54
C ALA A 17 -32.19 -7.95 38.44
N PRO A 18 -32.41 -6.64 38.28
CA PRO A 18 -31.65 -5.85 37.32
C PRO A 18 -30.18 -5.86 37.74
N VAL A 19 -29.32 -6.48 36.93
CA VAL A 19 -27.87 -6.45 37.13
C VAL A 19 -27.35 -5.15 36.53
N ASN A 20 -26.88 -4.24 37.39
CA ASN A 20 -26.25 -3.01 36.92
C ASN A 20 -24.81 -3.33 36.51
N VAL A 21 -24.58 -3.50 35.21
CA VAL A 21 -23.23 -3.68 34.66
C VAL A 21 -22.68 -2.30 34.32
N SER A 22 -21.83 -1.73 35.19
CA SER A 22 -21.06 -0.53 34.88
C SER A 22 -19.59 -0.90 34.69
N ALA A 23 -19.04 -0.65 33.50
CA ALA A 23 -17.61 -0.72 33.24
C ALA A 23 -17.07 0.71 33.09
N ARG A 24 -16.16 1.13 33.96
CA ARG A 24 -15.41 2.38 33.78
C ARG A 24 -14.07 2.04 33.14
N VAL A 25 -13.88 2.49 31.90
CA VAL A 25 -12.60 2.31 31.18
C VAL A 25 -11.74 3.54 31.44
N GLY A 26 -10.70 3.39 32.25
CA GLY A 26 -9.77 4.46 32.60
C GLY A 26 -10.00 5.05 33.99
N GLU A 27 -8.90 5.34 34.67
CA GLU A 27 -8.81 5.84 36.04
C GLU A 27 -8.47 7.35 36.04
N PHE A 28 -7.60 7.77 35.13
CA PHE A 28 -7.12 9.14 35.01
C PHE A 28 -7.54 9.77 33.69
N VAL A 29 -7.48 11.10 33.65
CA VAL A 29 -7.76 11.89 32.45
C VAL A 29 -6.48 12.58 32.00
N VAL A 30 -6.17 12.42 30.72
CA VAL A 30 -5.06 13.09 30.05
C VAL A 30 -5.59 14.08 29.02
N ASN A 31 -4.93 15.23 28.91
CA ASN A 31 -5.13 16.17 27.81
C ASN A 31 -3.81 16.39 27.08
N ILE A 32 -3.86 16.58 25.77
CA ILE A 32 -2.68 16.73 24.92
C ILE A 32 -2.86 17.99 24.05
N SER A 33 -1.85 18.86 24.01
CA SER A 33 -1.81 20.05 23.15
C SER A 33 -0.45 20.26 22.50
N GLY A 34 -0.46 20.92 21.36
CA GLY A 34 0.76 21.19 20.63
C GLY A 34 0.57 21.91 19.30
N LEU A 35 1.64 21.90 18.51
CA LEU A 35 1.71 22.43 17.15
C LEU A 35 1.90 21.29 16.14
N ALA A 36 1.25 21.44 14.99
CA ALA A 36 1.37 20.59 13.82
C ALA A 36 1.24 21.47 12.56
N SER A 37 1.23 20.88 11.37
CA SER A 37 0.86 21.64 10.18
C SER A 37 -0.58 22.18 10.29
N PRO A 38 -0.86 23.39 9.75
CA PRO A 38 -2.22 23.93 9.72
C PRO A 38 -3.22 22.94 9.12
N TYR A 39 -4.38 22.81 9.76
CA TYR A 39 -5.48 21.91 9.34
C TYR A 39 -5.13 20.41 9.26
N ALA A 40 -4.01 19.98 9.84
CA ALA A 40 -3.64 18.57 9.85
C ALA A 40 -4.61 17.74 10.70
N SER A 41 -4.95 16.55 10.20
CA SER A 41 -5.69 15.54 10.96
C SER A 41 -4.71 14.81 11.87
N ILE A 42 -5.01 14.75 13.17
CA ILE A 42 -4.14 14.15 14.18
C ILE A 42 -4.88 13.02 14.87
N ALA A 43 -4.28 11.84 14.90
CA ALA A 43 -4.81 10.66 15.56
C ALA A 43 -3.84 10.18 16.66
N LEU A 44 -4.39 10.00 17.84
CA LEU A 44 -3.70 9.51 19.04
C LEU A 44 -3.85 7.99 19.14
N TYR A 45 -2.71 7.33 19.29
CA TYR A 45 -2.62 5.89 19.50
C TYR A 45 -1.86 5.58 20.78
N SER A 46 -2.22 4.49 21.44
CA SER A 46 -1.42 3.87 22.51
C SER A 46 -1.39 2.38 22.27
N GLU A 47 -0.19 1.78 22.29
CA GLU A 47 0.00 0.34 21.99
C GLU A 47 -0.66 -0.10 20.67
N GLY A 48 -0.66 0.79 19.66
CA GLY A 48 -1.29 0.55 18.35
C GLY A 48 -2.82 0.71 18.32
N GLN A 49 -3.46 0.93 19.48
CA GLN A 49 -4.90 1.14 19.57
C GLN A 49 -5.23 2.63 19.42
N PHE A 50 -6.22 2.92 18.57
CA PHE A 50 -6.73 4.28 18.41
C PHE A 50 -7.47 4.72 19.69
N LEU A 51 -7.12 5.89 20.22
CA LEU A 51 -7.77 6.47 21.39
C LEU A 51 -8.68 7.63 21.03
N ARG A 52 -8.16 8.60 20.26
CA ARG A 52 -8.86 9.84 19.94
C ARG A 52 -8.26 10.53 18.72
N SER A 53 -8.98 11.46 18.11
CA SER A 53 -8.45 12.32 17.06
C SER A 53 -8.89 13.77 17.25
N THR A 54 -8.19 14.67 16.56
CA THR A 54 -8.52 16.10 16.43
C THR A 54 -8.01 16.62 15.10
N VAL A 55 -8.29 17.88 14.80
CA VAL A 55 -7.73 18.60 13.65
C VAL A 55 -7.05 19.86 14.18
N ALA A 56 -5.85 20.14 13.70
CA ALA A 56 -5.17 21.39 14.01
C ALA A 56 -5.95 22.58 13.41
N ASP A 57 -5.92 23.73 14.07
CA ASP A 57 -6.51 24.94 13.53
C ASP A 57 -5.66 25.57 12.40
N GLY A 58 -6.07 26.75 11.92
CA GLY A 58 -5.33 27.48 10.89
C GLY A 58 -3.96 28.00 11.34
N GLY A 59 -3.72 28.10 12.64
CA GLY A 59 -2.42 28.41 13.23
C GLY A 59 -1.59 27.16 13.54
N GLY A 60 -2.08 25.96 13.20
CA GLY A 60 -1.40 24.69 13.48
C GLY A 60 -1.53 24.21 14.92
N TYR A 61 -2.29 24.90 15.79
CA TYR A 61 -2.51 24.46 17.16
C TYR A 61 -3.52 23.32 17.19
N PHE A 62 -3.24 22.29 17.99
CA PHE A 62 -4.15 21.18 18.21
C PHE A 62 -4.36 20.91 19.69
N TYR A 63 -5.54 20.38 20.01
CA TYR A 63 -5.91 19.97 21.35
C TYR A 63 -6.76 18.69 21.33
N ILE A 64 -6.38 17.72 22.16
CA ILE A 64 -7.11 16.49 22.41
C ILE A 64 -7.37 16.41 23.91
N SER A 65 -8.63 16.55 24.31
CA SER A 65 -9.04 16.52 25.71
C SER A 65 -9.71 15.21 26.11
N GLN A 66 -9.85 15.01 27.42
CA GLN A 66 -10.67 13.94 28.02
C GLN A 66 -10.25 12.54 27.58
N ILE A 67 -8.95 12.28 27.50
CA ILE A 67 -8.42 10.96 27.17
C ILE A 67 -8.42 10.13 28.46
N SER A 68 -9.35 9.18 28.57
CA SER A 68 -9.40 8.27 29.71
C SER A 68 -8.32 7.19 29.61
N VAL A 69 -7.44 7.13 30.61
CA VAL A 69 -6.31 6.18 30.65
C VAL A 69 -6.29 5.42 31.97
N LYS A 70 -5.75 4.21 31.96
CA LYS A 70 -5.54 3.41 33.19
C LYS A 70 -4.27 3.87 33.91
N SER A 71 -4.16 3.58 35.20
CA SER A 71 -2.87 3.60 35.89
C SER A 71 -1.86 2.73 35.12
N GLY A 72 -0.64 3.23 34.95
CA GLY A 72 0.38 2.57 34.13
C GLY A 72 0.55 3.15 32.71
N PHE A 73 -0.34 4.03 32.24
CA PHE A 73 -0.21 4.68 30.93
C PHE A 73 1.09 5.49 30.85
N SER A 74 1.99 5.10 29.94
CA SER A 74 3.38 5.59 29.90
C SER A 74 3.86 5.97 28.50
N SER A 75 3.06 5.71 27.46
CA SER A 75 3.41 6.09 26.10
C SER A 75 2.20 6.32 25.20
N PHE A 76 2.39 7.19 24.23
CA PHE A 76 1.46 7.36 23.12
C PHE A 76 2.18 7.81 21.86
N CYS A 77 1.52 7.61 20.73
CA CYS A 77 1.94 8.06 19.42
C CYS A 77 0.90 8.99 18.82
N LEU A 78 1.35 10.06 18.17
CA LEU A 78 0.52 10.97 17.39
C LEU A 78 0.87 10.77 15.92
N GLN A 79 -0.12 10.39 15.13
CA GLN A 79 -0.04 10.36 13.67
C GLN A 79 -0.68 11.61 13.11
N ALA A 80 0.03 12.33 12.24
CA ALA A 80 -0.49 13.49 11.54
C ALA A 80 -0.56 13.22 10.04
N VAL A 81 -1.66 13.65 9.42
CA VAL A 81 -1.85 13.68 7.97
C VAL A 81 -2.19 15.11 7.57
N ASP A 82 -1.48 15.65 6.59
CA ASP A 82 -1.73 17.03 6.16
C ASP A 82 -3.09 17.18 5.46
N PHE A 83 -3.58 18.41 5.38
CA PHE A 83 -4.91 18.70 4.84
C PHE A 83 -5.05 18.34 3.35
N LYS A 84 -3.94 18.31 2.60
CA LYS A 84 -3.93 17.85 1.19
C LYS A 84 -3.79 16.33 1.07
N ARG A 85 -3.55 15.63 2.18
CA ARG A 85 -3.34 14.17 2.26
C ARG A 85 -2.20 13.69 1.37
N ILE A 86 -1.15 14.50 1.24
CA ILE A 86 0.00 14.15 0.40
C ILE A 86 1.17 13.60 1.22
N GLY A 87 1.26 13.94 2.50
CA GLY A 87 2.25 13.44 3.44
C GLY A 87 1.65 13.00 4.77
N GLU A 88 2.43 12.22 5.49
CA GLU A 88 2.12 11.74 6.84
C GLU A 88 3.34 11.89 7.74
N SER A 89 3.11 11.95 9.05
CA SER A 89 4.16 11.81 10.06
C SER A 89 3.64 11.08 11.29
N GLU A 90 4.56 10.48 12.04
CA GLU A 90 4.26 9.84 13.32
C GLU A 90 5.36 10.19 14.31
N ALA A 91 5.00 10.58 15.52
CA ALA A 91 5.94 10.74 16.63
C ALA A 91 5.37 10.07 17.87
N CYS A 92 6.23 9.43 18.67
CA CYS A 92 5.82 8.82 19.94
C CYS A 92 6.56 9.48 21.09
N LEU A 93 5.86 9.58 22.21
CA LEU A 93 6.41 10.06 23.47
C LEU A 93 6.32 8.93 24.48
N GLU A 94 7.41 8.75 25.21
CA GLU A 94 7.52 7.86 26.36
C GLU A 94 7.76 8.74 27.59
N PHE A 95 7.11 8.40 28.70
CA PHE A 95 7.14 9.17 29.94
C PHE A 95 6.87 8.24 31.14
N GLU A 96 7.09 8.75 32.34
CA GLU A 96 6.80 8.00 33.57
C GLU A 96 5.31 7.64 33.66
N PRO A 97 4.96 6.42 34.12
CA PRO A 97 3.58 5.98 34.23
C PRO A 97 2.69 7.00 34.95
N VAL A 98 1.53 7.29 34.35
CA VAL A 98 0.55 8.23 34.91
C VAL A 98 -0.08 7.64 36.16
N LEU A 99 0.06 8.35 37.28
CA LEU A 99 -0.54 8.04 38.59
C LEU A 99 -1.64 9.05 39.00
N ALA A 100 -1.88 10.08 38.20
CA ALA A 100 -2.90 11.11 38.39
C ALA A 100 -3.18 11.82 37.06
N SER A 101 -4.37 12.43 36.89
CA SER A 101 -4.70 13.21 35.69
C SER A 101 -3.65 14.28 35.39
N ARG A 102 -3.22 14.41 34.13
CA ARG A 102 -2.11 15.29 33.71
C ARG A 102 -2.31 15.80 32.29
N ASP A 103 -1.81 17.01 32.03
CA ASP A 103 -1.72 17.58 30.69
C ASP A 103 -0.32 17.40 30.09
N PHE A 104 -0.27 16.96 28.82
CA PHE A 104 0.91 17.06 27.96
C PHE A 104 0.76 18.30 27.08
N LYS A 105 1.60 19.29 27.30
CA LYS A 105 1.58 20.56 26.57
C LYS A 105 2.82 20.70 25.71
N ASP A 106 2.78 21.67 24.82
CA ASP A 106 3.94 22.09 24.05
C ASP A 106 4.54 20.98 23.17
N ILE A 107 3.73 20.02 22.72
CA ILE A 107 4.18 19.05 21.72
C ILE A 107 4.37 19.78 20.38
N PHE A 108 5.42 19.47 19.64
CA PHE A 108 5.56 19.92 18.26
C PHE A 108 5.76 18.70 17.37
N LEU A 109 4.77 18.41 16.52
CA LEU A 109 4.81 17.24 15.65
C LEU A 109 5.82 17.44 14.51
N PRO A 110 6.51 16.36 14.09
CA PRO A 110 7.39 16.42 12.93
C PRO A 110 6.59 16.80 11.67
N PRO A 111 7.24 17.46 10.69
CA PRO A 111 6.64 17.75 9.40
C PRO A 111 6.08 16.48 8.76
N THR A 112 4.92 16.57 8.13
CA THR A 112 4.44 15.48 7.27
C THR A 112 5.40 15.34 6.10
N ILE A 113 5.63 14.13 5.63
CA ILE A 113 6.51 13.88 4.49
C ILE A 113 5.84 12.93 3.50
N GLY A 114 5.99 13.25 2.23
CA GLY A 114 5.43 12.52 1.11
C GLY A 114 6.37 12.51 -0.09
N LEU A 115 6.09 11.59 -1.01
CA LEU A 115 6.79 11.44 -2.27
C LEU A 115 5.79 11.48 -3.41
N PHE A 116 6.14 12.16 -4.49
CA PHE A 116 5.32 12.10 -5.72
C PHE A 116 5.27 10.66 -6.27
N ARG A 117 6.38 9.93 -6.19
CA ARG A 117 6.49 8.52 -6.56
C ARG A 117 7.39 7.81 -5.55
N LYS A 118 6.92 6.67 -5.03
CA LYS A 118 7.72 5.79 -4.16
C LYS A 118 8.80 5.02 -4.92
N GLN A 119 8.65 4.90 -6.25
CA GLN A 119 9.61 4.23 -7.12
C GLN A 119 9.94 5.08 -8.35
N ILE A 120 11.23 5.30 -8.60
CA ILE A 120 11.75 6.05 -9.74
C ILE A 120 12.85 5.26 -10.45
N ASN A 121 13.23 5.68 -11.66
CA ASN A 121 14.43 5.14 -12.29
C ASN A 121 15.66 5.81 -11.68
N ALA A 122 16.75 5.05 -11.54
CA ALA A 122 18.05 5.61 -11.19
C ALA A 122 18.44 6.73 -12.18
N GLY A 123 18.98 7.82 -11.64
CA GLY A 123 19.29 9.04 -12.38
C GLY A 123 18.12 10.01 -12.52
N GLN A 124 16.88 9.63 -12.16
CA GLN A 124 15.75 10.56 -12.16
C GLN A 124 15.71 11.44 -10.92
N GLU A 125 14.86 12.47 -10.98
CA GLU A 125 14.54 13.34 -9.85
C GLU A 125 13.48 12.69 -8.95
N ALA A 126 13.68 12.76 -7.64
CA ALA A 126 12.64 12.50 -6.63
C ALA A 126 12.11 13.83 -6.08
N LEU A 127 10.79 14.02 -6.17
CA LEU A 127 10.11 15.15 -5.55
C LEU A 127 9.61 14.74 -4.16
N ILE A 128 10.21 15.34 -3.13
CA ILE A 128 9.88 15.18 -1.72
C ILE A 128 9.11 16.43 -1.29
N PHE A 129 7.98 16.27 -0.62
CA PHE A 129 7.16 17.39 -0.16
C PHE A 129 6.50 17.08 1.17
N GLY A 130 5.90 18.09 1.78
CA GLY A 130 5.22 17.95 3.05
C GLY A 130 4.68 19.26 3.59
N TYR A 131 4.12 19.20 4.79
CA TYR A 131 3.65 20.36 5.53
C TYR A 131 4.20 20.41 6.95
N THR A 132 4.46 21.61 7.44
CA THR A 132 4.76 21.93 8.85
C THR A 132 4.20 23.32 9.19
N MET A 133 4.63 23.93 10.29
CA MET A 133 4.32 25.32 10.62
C MET A 133 4.86 26.28 9.55
N PRO A 134 4.10 27.31 9.14
CA PRO A 134 4.58 28.33 8.21
C PRO A 134 5.90 28.96 8.65
N GLY A 135 6.86 29.11 7.72
CA GLY A 135 8.19 29.67 8.03
C GLY A 135 9.13 28.75 8.83
N ALA A 136 8.72 27.53 9.20
CA ALA A 136 9.60 26.60 9.90
C ALA A 136 10.75 26.13 9.01
N LYS A 137 11.94 25.93 9.61
CA LYS A 137 13.10 25.32 8.95
C LYS A 137 12.96 23.81 9.02
N VAL A 138 12.97 23.14 7.87
CA VAL A 138 12.81 21.69 7.74
C VAL A 138 14.14 21.07 7.35
N ASP A 139 14.56 20.07 8.11
CA ASP A 139 15.69 19.21 7.84
C ASP A 139 15.16 17.86 7.31
N ILE A 140 15.37 17.60 6.03
CA ILE A 140 15.04 16.33 5.36
C ILE A 140 16.28 15.43 5.42
N LYS A 141 16.19 14.35 6.18
CA LYS A 141 17.26 13.36 6.33
C LYS A 141 17.02 12.20 5.37
N ILE A 142 18.06 11.85 4.63
CA ILE A 142 18.13 10.61 3.86
C ILE A 142 19.10 9.71 4.62
N ARG A 143 18.69 8.46 4.91
CA ARG A 143 19.46 7.49 5.73
C ARG A 143 20.93 7.28 5.32
N ASP A 144 21.31 7.68 4.10
CA ASP A 144 22.69 7.79 3.61
C ASP A 144 23.51 8.96 4.24
N GLY A 145 23.06 9.52 5.36
CA GLY A 145 23.73 10.60 6.10
C GLY A 145 23.55 12.01 5.50
N LYS A 146 22.86 12.15 4.38
CA LYS A 146 22.60 13.44 3.74
C LYS A 146 21.42 14.14 4.40
N THR A 147 21.60 15.41 4.76
CA THR A 147 20.54 16.27 5.27
C THR A 147 20.38 17.48 4.36
N PHE A 148 19.14 17.72 3.92
CA PHE A 148 18.79 18.88 3.11
C PHE A 148 17.93 19.83 3.92
N LYS A 149 18.23 21.13 3.85
CA LYS A 149 17.51 22.17 4.57
C LYS A 149 16.60 22.91 3.60
N VAL A 150 15.33 23.04 3.96
CA VAL A 150 14.34 23.85 3.24
C VAL A 150 13.52 24.65 4.26
N THR A 151 12.89 25.73 3.83
CA THR A 151 11.98 26.51 4.67
C THR A 151 10.57 26.32 4.15
N ALA A 152 9.61 26.10 5.06
CA ALA A 152 8.20 26.06 4.70
C ALA A 152 7.69 27.44 4.29
N ASP A 153 6.84 27.50 3.27
CA ASP A 153 6.20 28.73 2.82
C ASP A 153 5.12 29.22 3.80
N GLU A 154 4.41 30.29 3.43
CA GLU A 154 3.34 30.88 4.24
C GLU A 154 2.15 29.93 4.50
N SER A 155 1.99 28.90 3.67
CA SER A 155 0.98 27.85 3.86
C SER A 155 1.48 26.67 4.69
N GLY A 156 2.75 26.69 5.09
CA GLY A 156 3.41 25.56 5.75
C GLY A 156 3.93 24.48 4.79
N TYR A 157 3.74 24.65 3.48
CA TYR A 157 4.20 23.70 2.47
C TYR A 157 5.71 23.82 2.27
N TYR A 158 6.38 22.68 2.11
CA TYR A 158 7.77 22.64 1.68
C TYR A 158 7.96 21.58 0.60
N GLN A 159 8.99 21.78 -0.21
CA GLN A 159 9.39 20.81 -1.22
C GLN A 159 10.90 20.80 -1.42
N TYR A 160 11.42 19.63 -1.79
CA TYR A 160 12.81 19.44 -2.18
C TYR A 160 12.89 18.53 -3.40
N ARG A 161 13.72 18.92 -4.37
CA ARG A 161 13.98 18.20 -5.60
C ARG A 161 15.32 17.48 -5.49
N TYR A 162 15.29 16.19 -5.18
CA TYR A 162 16.51 15.39 -5.14
C TYR A 162 16.85 14.91 -6.56
N LYS A 163 17.77 15.61 -7.22
CA LYS A 163 18.17 15.33 -8.61
C LYS A 163 19.17 14.18 -8.70
N ASN A 164 19.18 13.48 -9.84
CA ASN A 164 20.13 12.43 -10.18
C ASN A 164 20.25 11.35 -9.08
N VAL A 165 19.11 10.84 -8.60
CA VAL A 165 19.08 9.88 -7.50
C VAL A 165 19.77 8.58 -7.92
N PRO A 166 20.84 8.14 -7.24
CA PRO A 166 21.51 6.89 -7.58
C PRO A 166 20.60 5.68 -7.40
N LYS A 167 20.98 4.52 -7.95
CA LYS A 167 20.27 3.27 -7.69
C LYS A 167 20.36 2.93 -6.21
N GLY A 168 19.23 2.64 -5.56
CA GLY A 168 19.22 2.29 -4.14
C GLY A 168 17.83 2.31 -3.51
N SER A 169 17.80 1.96 -2.22
CA SER A 169 16.63 2.14 -1.35
C SER A 169 16.96 3.20 -0.31
N TYR A 170 16.19 4.27 -0.31
CA TYR A 170 16.37 5.43 0.55
C TYR A 170 15.21 5.50 1.54
N TYR A 171 15.54 5.78 2.79
CA TYR A 171 14.55 6.06 3.82
C TYR A 171 14.66 7.53 4.18
N LEU A 172 13.53 8.22 4.11
CA LEU A 172 13.40 9.66 4.24
C LEU A 172 12.64 9.99 5.52
N SER A 173 13.17 10.92 6.28
CA SER A 173 12.49 11.48 7.45
C SER A 173 12.69 12.99 7.51
N SER A 174 11.78 13.68 8.18
CA SER A 174 11.80 15.14 8.32
C SER A 174 11.67 15.55 9.78
N THR A 175 12.46 16.54 10.16
CA THR A 175 12.34 17.27 11.43
C THR A 175 12.24 18.75 11.12
N SER A 176 11.57 19.54 11.97
CA SER A 176 11.52 20.99 11.80
C SER A 176 11.86 21.76 13.06
N GLU A 177 12.26 23.01 12.85
CA GLU A 177 12.42 24.01 13.90
C GLU A 177 11.56 25.23 13.58
N PHE A 178 10.68 25.60 14.50
CA PHE A 178 9.81 26.77 14.42
C PHE A 178 10.03 27.60 15.68
N GLU A 179 10.35 28.89 15.54
CA GLU A 179 10.62 29.77 16.69
C GLU A 179 11.61 29.20 17.72
N LYS A 180 12.70 28.56 17.26
CA LYS A 180 13.71 27.86 18.07
C LYS A 180 13.24 26.58 18.76
N LYS A 181 11.97 26.19 18.60
CA LYS A 181 11.41 24.94 19.10
C LYS A 181 11.57 23.85 18.05
N LYS A 182 12.22 22.75 18.42
CA LYS A 182 12.38 21.57 17.57
C LYS A 182 11.16 20.66 17.65
N SER A 183 10.81 20.07 16.52
CA SER A 183 9.80 19.00 16.47
C SER A 183 10.31 17.76 17.18
N LEU A 184 9.38 16.91 17.59
CA LEU A 184 9.70 15.54 17.98
C LEU A 184 10.37 14.78 16.83
N PRO A 185 11.18 13.75 17.14
CA PRO A 185 11.73 12.88 16.11
C PRO A 185 10.61 12.06 15.46
N PRO A 186 10.60 11.92 14.12
CA PRO A 186 9.67 11.04 13.44
C PRO A 186 10.00 9.59 13.74
N LYS A 187 8.97 8.78 14.04
CA LYS A 187 9.06 7.33 14.17
C LYS A 187 8.98 6.61 12.82
N ARG A 188 8.24 7.19 11.86
CA ARG A 188 8.06 6.62 10.52
C ARG A 188 8.97 7.30 9.50
N GLU A 189 9.48 6.48 8.59
CA GLU A 189 10.26 6.91 7.44
C GLU A 189 9.53 6.56 6.14
N VAL A 190 9.67 7.40 5.13
CA VAL A 190 9.13 7.15 3.79
C VAL A 190 10.20 6.49 2.93
N LYS A 191 9.87 5.33 2.35
CA LYS A 191 10.78 4.59 1.47
C LYS A 191 10.68 5.08 0.02
N LEU A 192 11.82 5.42 -0.56
CA LEU A 192 12.03 5.71 -1.98
C LEU A 192 12.92 4.62 -2.59
N GLU A 193 12.50 4.01 -3.68
CA GLU A 193 13.30 3.04 -4.43
C GLU A 193 13.69 3.62 -5.79
N ALA A 194 14.98 3.67 -6.05
CA ALA A 194 15.54 4.04 -7.35
C ALA A 194 16.07 2.77 -8.04
N LEU A 195 15.34 2.30 -9.05
CA LEU A 195 15.62 1.04 -9.76
C LEU A 195 16.38 1.31 -11.05
N SER A 196 17.23 0.37 -11.48
CA SER A 196 17.79 0.42 -12.82
C SER A 196 16.72 0.06 -13.87
N ILE A 197 16.84 0.62 -15.08
CA ILE A 197 15.92 0.34 -16.20
C ILE A 197 15.74 -1.18 -16.45
N PRO A 198 16.80 -2.02 -16.45
CA PRO A 198 16.65 -3.47 -16.62
C PRO A 198 15.86 -4.16 -15.48
N ALA A 199 15.99 -3.67 -14.24
CA ALA A 199 15.29 -4.25 -13.09
C ALA A 199 13.78 -4.03 -13.14
N ARG A 200 13.33 -2.87 -13.67
CA ARG A 200 11.89 -2.63 -13.92
C ARG A 200 11.34 -3.55 -15.00
N VAL A 201 12.11 -3.80 -16.07
CA VAL A 201 11.70 -4.71 -17.13
C VAL A 201 11.57 -6.13 -16.58
N ALA A 202 12.52 -6.59 -15.74
CA ALA A 202 12.45 -7.90 -15.10
C ALA A 202 11.22 -8.09 -14.17
N LEU A 203 10.87 -7.05 -13.38
CA LEU A 203 9.65 -7.08 -12.55
C LEU A 203 8.37 -7.09 -13.41
N THR A 204 8.42 -6.49 -14.60
CA THR A 204 7.27 -6.44 -15.52
C THR A 204 7.14 -7.73 -16.33
N THR A 205 8.24 -8.37 -16.72
CA THR A 205 8.22 -9.63 -17.49
C THR A 205 7.77 -10.82 -16.67
N GLN A 206 8.12 -10.90 -15.37
CA GLN A 206 7.60 -11.95 -14.48
C GLN A 206 6.08 -11.85 -14.31
N GLY A 207 5.54 -10.64 -14.07
CA GLY A 207 4.10 -10.44 -13.94
C GLY A 207 3.32 -10.75 -15.23
N PHE A 208 3.95 -10.60 -16.40
CA PHE A 208 3.34 -10.96 -17.68
C PHE A 208 3.33 -12.49 -17.92
N LEU A 209 4.42 -13.20 -17.59
CA LEU A 209 4.49 -14.65 -17.71
C LEU A 209 3.54 -15.36 -16.74
N GLU A 210 3.43 -14.90 -15.50
CA GLU A 210 2.47 -15.45 -14.52
C GLU A 210 1.02 -15.24 -14.97
N LYS A 211 0.67 -14.06 -15.50
CA LYS A 211 -0.67 -13.82 -16.06
C LYS A 211 -0.97 -14.69 -17.27
N ILE A 212 0.02 -14.93 -18.14
CA ILE A 212 -0.14 -15.85 -19.27
C ILE A 212 -0.32 -17.28 -18.77
N TRP A 213 0.46 -17.71 -17.78
CA TRP A 213 0.34 -19.05 -17.20
C TRP A 213 -1.00 -19.26 -16.50
N GLU A 214 -1.47 -18.27 -15.74
CA GLU A 214 -2.79 -18.26 -15.11
C GLU A 214 -3.90 -18.33 -16.18
N LEU A 215 -3.82 -17.53 -17.26
CA LEU A 215 -4.78 -17.57 -18.36
C LEU A 215 -4.81 -18.94 -19.04
N LEU A 216 -3.65 -19.57 -19.25
CA LEU A 216 -3.49 -20.88 -19.87
C LEU A 216 -3.99 -22.03 -18.98
N THR A 217 -3.91 -21.91 -17.65
CA THR A 217 -4.20 -23.01 -16.73
C THR A 217 -5.57 -22.91 -16.06
N THR A 218 -6.11 -21.71 -15.86
CA THR A 218 -7.35 -21.51 -15.08
C THR A 218 -8.61 -21.42 -15.93
N THR A 219 -8.49 -21.10 -17.22
CA THR A 219 -9.65 -20.99 -18.11
C THR A 219 -9.80 -22.25 -18.96
N ILE A 220 -11.05 -22.64 -19.24
CA ILE A 220 -11.36 -23.79 -20.11
C ILE A 220 -10.73 -23.63 -21.50
N TYR A 221 -10.68 -22.40 -22.01
CA TYR A 221 -10.07 -22.07 -23.28
C TYR A 221 -8.54 -22.17 -23.23
N GLY A 222 -7.92 -21.78 -22.12
CA GLY A 222 -6.49 -21.96 -21.87
C GLY A 222 -6.11 -23.44 -21.87
N PHE A 223 -6.86 -24.26 -21.15
CA PHE A 223 -6.63 -25.71 -21.08
C PHE A 223 -6.77 -26.39 -22.45
N LEU A 224 -7.80 -26.01 -23.22
CA LEU A 224 -8.00 -26.50 -24.59
C LEU A 224 -6.84 -26.09 -25.52
N LEU A 225 -6.29 -24.89 -25.36
CA LEU A 225 -5.16 -24.41 -26.16
C LEU A 225 -3.86 -25.18 -25.83
N VAL A 226 -3.62 -25.49 -24.55
CA VAL A 226 -2.49 -26.33 -24.13
C VAL A 226 -2.63 -27.75 -24.68
N MET A 227 -3.83 -28.34 -24.60
CA MET A 227 -4.09 -29.67 -25.16
C MET A 227 -3.92 -29.71 -26.68
N LEU A 228 -4.35 -28.67 -27.39
CA LEU A 228 -4.15 -28.54 -28.84
C LEU A 228 -2.65 -28.49 -29.20
N LEU A 229 -1.87 -27.69 -28.47
CA LEU A 229 -0.43 -27.58 -28.70
C LEU A 229 0.29 -28.91 -28.43
N LEU A 230 -0.08 -29.62 -27.36
CA LEU A 230 0.45 -30.96 -27.07
C LEU A 230 0.10 -31.95 -28.19
N LEU A 231 -1.14 -31.92 -28.68
CA LEU A 231 -1.59 -32.81 -29.76
C LEU A 231 -0.82 -32.52 -31.07
N ILE A 232 -0.57 -31.25 -31.39
CA ILE A 232 0.25 -30.85 -32.55
C ILE A 232 1.69 -31.37 -32.40
N ILE A 233 2.30 -31.23 -31.22
CA ILE A 233 3.66 -31.74 -30.95
C ILE A 233 3.70 -33.26 -31.10
N ILE A 234 2.71 -33.98 -30.57
CA ILE A 234 2.61 -35.43 -30.71
C ILE A 234 2.46 -35.82 -32.19
N ILE A 235 1.62 -35.12 -32.95
CA ILE A 235 1.45 -35.36 -34.39
C ILE A 235 2.77 -35.12 -35.13
N ILE A 236 3.47 -34.02 -34.86
CA ILE A 236 4.78 -33.72 -35.46
C ILE A 236 5.79 -34.82 -35.11
N LEU A 237 5.83 -35.27 -33.85
CA LEU A 237 6.71 -36.34 -33.41
C LEU A 237 6.40 -37.67 -34.12
N ILE A 238 5.12 -38.01 -34.29
CA ILE A 238 4.68 -39.19 -35.06
C ILE A 238 5.10 -39.06 -36.53
N LEU A 239 4.98 -37.89 -37.13
CA LEU A 239 5.41 -37.64 -38.52
C LEU A 239 6.94 -37.75 -38.70
N ILE A 240 7.71 -37.37 -37.68
CA ILE A 240 9.17 -37.51 -37.65
C ILE A 240 9.57 -38.98 -37.44
N LEU A 241 8.92 -39.69 -36.51
CA LEU A 241 9.22 -41.09 -36.19
C LEU A 241 8.73 -42.09 -37.24
N LYS A 242 7.65 -41.78 -37.97
CA LYS A 242 7.09 -42.62 -39.04
C LYS A 242 7.14 -41.89 -40.39
N PRO A 243 8.31 -41.83 -41.05
CA PRO A 243 8.50 -41.08 -42.30
C PRO A 243 7.67 -41.61 -43.48
N ALA A 244 7.14 -42.84 -43.40
CA ALA A 244 6.20 -43.37 -44.40
C ALA A 244 4.84 -42.65 -44.37
N TRP A 245 4.36 -42.25 -43.19
CA TRP A 245 3.07 -41.57 -43.03
C TRP A 245 3.16 -40.08 -43.38
N SER A 246 4.31 -39.44 -43.15
CA SER A 246 4.52 -38.05 -43.55
C SER A 246 4.46 -37.87 -45.07
N LYS A 247 5.06 -38.78 -45.85
CA LYS A 247 4.96 -38.79 -47.32
C LYS A 247 3.52 -38.89 -47.82
N ILE A 248 2.71 -39.78 -47.24
CA ILE A 248 1.29 -39.98 -47.61
C ILE A 248 0.45 -38.71 -47.33
N ILE A 249 0.70 -38.04 -46.20
CA ILE A 249 -0.03 -36.83 -45.80
C ILE A 249 0.38 -35.64 -46.66
N PHE A 250 1.68 -35.47 -46.93
CA PHE A 250 2.18 -34.41 -47.83
C PHE A 250 1.71 -34.61 -49.27
N ASP A 251 1.65 -35.84 -49.77
CA ASP A 251 1.12 -36.13 -51.12
C ASP A 251 -0.39 -35.83 -51.24
N LYS A 252 -1.18 -36.03 -50.16
CA LYS A 252 -2.60 -35.66 -50.13
C LYS A 252 -2.84 -34.15 -49.98
N LEU A 253 -1.98 -33.44 -49.24
CA LEU A 253 -2.05 -31.97 -49.09
C LEU A 253 -1.60 -31.22 -50.34
N LYS A 254 -0.83 -31.87 -51.21
CA LYS A 254 -0.53 -31.40 -52.56
C LYS A 254 -1.77 -31.54 -53.45
N LYS A 255 -2.82 -30.75 -53.18
CA LYS A 255 -3.88 -30.50 -54.16
C LYS A 255 -3.20 -30.08 -55.46
N ARG A 256 -3.48 -30.82 -56.55
CA ARG A 256 -3.07 -30.47 -57.91
C ARG A 256 -3.28 -28.97 -58.11
N LYS A 257 -2.20 -28.21 -58.25
CA LYS A 257 -2.24 -26.92 -58.93
C LYS A 257 -2.78 -27.23 -60.33
N VAL A 258 -4.07 -26.97 -60.55
CA VAL A 258 -4.58 -26.82 -61.91
C VAL A 258 -3.87 -25.58 -62.43
N MET A 259 -2.97 -25.76 -63.41
CA MET A 259 -2.25 -24.64 -64.00
C MET A 259 -3.25 -23.86 -64.86
N HIS A 260 -3.34 -22.55 -64.62
CA HIS A 260 -4.30 -21.61 -65.24
C HIS A 260 -4.10 -21.37 -66.76
N HIS A 261 -3.55 -22.33 -67.51
CA HIS A 261 -3.22 -22.15 -68.93
C HIS A 261 -3.86 -23.18 -69.89
N ASP A 262 -4.85 -23.96 -69.45
CA ASP A 262 -5.57 -24.88 -70.34
C ASP A 262 -6.55 -24.18 -71.31
N TRP A 263 -6.85 -22.88 -71.12
CA TRP A 263 -7.74 -22.11 -72.01
C TRP A 263 -7.08 -21.66 -73.32
N LEU A 264 -5.75 -21.71 -73.45
CA LEU A 264 -5.05 -21.15 -74.62
C LEU A 264 -4.88 -22.17 -75.78
N LEU A 265 -5.05 -23.47 -75.49
CA LEU A 265 -4.90 -24.54 -76.49
C LEU A 265 -6.19 -24.83 -77.27
N GLU A 266 -7.34 -24.34 -76.82
CA GLU A 266 -8.62 -24.52 -77.51
C GLU A 266 -8.83 -23.50 -78.65
N PHE A 267 -8.20 -22.32 -78.58
CA PHE A 267 -8.31 -21.27 -79.61
C PHE A 267 -7.47 -21.51 -80.88
N VAL A 268 -6.44 -22.35 -80.81
CA VAL A 268 -5.57 -22.63 -81.97
C VAL A 268 -6.16 -23.72 -82.88
N ALA A 269 -7.06 -24.56 -82.35
CA ALA A 269 -7.63 -25.67 -83.12
C ALA A 269 -8.85 -25.30 -83.98
N THR A 270 -9.47 -24.12 -83.79
CA THR A 270 -10.73 -23.75 -84.47
C THR A 270 -10.56 -22.76 -85.63
N ASN A 271 -9.34 -22.31 -85.94
CA ASN A 271 -9.08 -21.33 -87.01
C ASN A 271 -8.30 -21.87 -88.22
N SER A 272 -8.28 -23.19 -88.43
CA SER A 272 -7.80 -23.81 -89.67
C SER A 272 -8.91 -24.64 -90.32
N SER A 273 -9.93 -23.97 -90.88
CA SER A 273 -10.76 -24.47 -91.98
C SER A 273 -11.22 -23.31 -92.83
#